data_AF-A0A1W1DSE3-F1
#
_entry.id   AF-A0A1W1DSE3-F1
#
_cell.length_a   1.000
_cell.length_b   1.000
_cell.length_c   1.000
_cell.angle_alpha   90.00
_cell.angle_beta   90.00
_cell.angle_gamma   90.00
#
_symmetry.space_group_name_H-M   'P 1'
#
loop_
_entity.id
_entity.type
_entity.pdbx_description
1 polymer ?
#
loop_
_entity_poly.entity_id
_entity_poly.type
_entity_poly.pdbx_seq_one_letter_code
_entity_poly.pdbx_strand_id
1 'polypeptide(L)' 'MHPASGDTLYFVAKKDGSHAFAKTYKQHRDNINKYLKNL' A
#
# COMPACT_ATOMS: atom_id res chain seq x y z
N MET A 1 -6.24 -20.00 -12.56
CA MET A 1 -5.95 -18.64 -12.04
C MET A 1 -6.52 -18.55 -10.64
N HIS A 2 -5.65 -18.44 -9.62
CA HIS A 2 -6.04 -18.46 -8.21
C HIS A 2 -5.39 -17.28 -7.48
N PRO A 3 -6.09 -16.13 -7.35
CA PRO A 3 -5.56 -15.00 -6.62
C PRO A 3 -5.40 -15.36 -5.14
N ALA A 4 -4.48 -14.66 -4.47
CA ALA A 4 -4.35 -14.77 -3.03
C ALA A 4 -5.62 -14.23 -2.35
N SER A 5 -6.09 -14.93 -1.33
CA SER A 5 -7.15 -14.44 -0.45
C SER A 5 -6.67 -13.19 0.28
N GLY A 6 -7.49 -12.14 0.32
CA GLY A 6 -7.13 -10.90 1.00
C GLY A 6 -8.29 -9.91 1.07
N ASP A 7 -8.15 -8.96 1.99
CA ASP A 7 -9.10 -7.89 2.29
C ASP A 7 -8.46 -6.49 2.13
N THR A 8 -7.36 -6.42 1.39
CA THR A 8 -6.68 -5.18 1.08
C THR A 8 -7.42 -4.44 -0.03
N LEU A 9 -7.70 -3.16 0.21
CA LEU A 9 -8.47 -2.30 -0.69
C LEU A 9 -7.62 -1.19 -1.32
N TYR A 10 -6.41 -0.98 -0.78
CA TYR A 10 -5.50 0.08 -1.20
C TYR A 10 -4.08 -0.43 -1.31
N PHE A 11 -3.28 0.19 -2.17
CA PHE A 11 -1.84 -0.03 -2.24
C PHE A 11 -1.09 1.27 -2.50
N VAL A 12 0.19 1.30 -2.11
CA VAL A 12 1.15 2.35 -2.46
C VAL A 12 2.33 1.69 -3.16
N ALA A 13 2.62 2.12 -4.39
CA ALA A 13 3.84 1.73 -5.10
C ALA A 13 5.04 2.45 -4.48
N LYS A 14 6.08 1.69 -4.14
CA LYS A 14 7.32 2.22 -3.60
C LYS A 14 8.34 2.39 -4.72
N LYS A 15 9.33 3.25 -4.50
CA LYS A 15 10.41 3.52 -5.47
C LYS A 15 11.33 2.31 -5.72
N ASP A 16 11.31 1.32 -4.83
CA ASP A 16 12.08 0.07 -4.95
C ASP A 16 11.37 -1.02 -5.78
N GLY A 17 10.21 -0.70 -6.39
CA GLY A 17 9.41 -1.64 -7.17
C GLY A 17 8.49 -2.54 -6.34
N SER A 18 8.52 -2.45 -5.01
CA SER A 18 7.60 -3.16 -4.13
C SER A 18 6.32 -2.36 -3.85
N HIS A 19 5.33 -3.01 -3.22
CA HIS A 19 4.06 -2.40 -2.85
C HIS A 19 3.83 -2.46 -1.33
N ALA A 20 3.12 -1.47 -0.78
CA ALA A 20 2.56 -1.53 0.55
C ALA A 20 1.03 -1.57 0.47
N PHE A 21 0.42 -2.68 0.92
CA PHE A 21 -1.03 -2.86 0.89
C PHE A 21 -1.69 -2.38 2.19
N ALA A 22 -2.95 -1.96 2.11
CA ALA A 22 -3.74 -1.48 3.24
C ALA A 22 -5.21 -1.91 3.12
N LYS A 23 -5.84 -2.17 4.26
CA LYS A 23 -7.26 -2.55 4.35
C LYS A 23 -8.16 -1.32 4.49
N THR A 24 -7.66 -0.27 5.14
CA THR A 24 -8.41 0.96 5.41
C THR A 24 -7.76 2.19 4.80
N TYR A 25 -8.57 3.23 4.56
CA TYR A 25 -8.09 4.51 4.08
C TYR A 25 -7.07 5.17 5.02
N LYS A 26 -7.23 5.00 6.33
CA LYS A 26 -6.26 5.51 7.33
C LYS A 26 -4.88 4.87 7.13
N GLN A 27 -4.82 3.54 7.03
CA GLN A 27 -3.57 2.80 6.77
C GLN A 27 -2.95 3.20 5.43
N HIS A 28 -3.77 3.45 4.41
CA HIS A 28 -3.27 3.94 3.12
C HIS A 28 -2.59 5.31 3.25
N ARG A 29 -3.20 6.26 3.99
CA ARG A 29 -2.58 7.57 4.26
C ARG A 29 -1.29 7.45 5.06
N ASP A 30 -1.23 6.54 6.02
CA ASP A 30 -0.02 6.26 6.79
C ASP A 30 1.09 5.71 5.87
N ASN A 31 0.75 4.80 4.95
CA ASN A 31 1.68 4.30 3.94
C ASN A 31 2.17 5.41 2.99
N ILE A 32 1.31 6.33 2.56
CA ILE A 32 1.73 7.50 1.75
C ILE A 32 2.75 8.34 2.52
N ASN A 33 2.46 8.68 3.78
CA ASN A 33 3.37 9.46 4.60
C ASN A 33 4.71 8.73 4.79
N LYS A 34 4.68 7.41 5.01
CA LYS A 34 5.87 6.60 5.26
C LYS A 34 6.76 6.42 4.03
N TYR A 35 6.16 6.18 2.87
CA TYR A 35 6.90 5.76 1.67
C TYR A 35 7.08 6.86 0.62
N LEU A 36 6.27 7.93 0.67
CA LEU A 36 6.26 8.99 -0.35
C LEU A 36 6.51 10.40 0.19
N LYS A 37 6.28 10.68 1.49
CA LYS A 37 6.64 11.98 2.08
C LYS A 37 8.08 11.97 2.57
N ASN A 38 8.97 12.34 1.66
CA ASN A 38 10.27 12.98 1.82
C ASN A 38 10.92 12.98 0.42
N LEU A 39 10.29 13.73 -0.47
CA LEU A 39 10.86 14.16 -1.75
C LEU A 39 11.45 15.55 -1.54
#